data_AF-A0A0R2TJZ6-F1
#
_entry.id   AF-A0A0R2TJZ6-F1
#
_cell.length_a   1.000
_cell.length_b   1.000
_cell.length_c   1.000
_cell.angle_alpha   90.00
_cell.angle_beta   90.00
_cell.angle_gamma   90.00
#
_symmetry.space_group_name_H-M   'P 1'
#
loop_
_entity.id
_entity.type
_entity.pdbx_description
1 polymer ?
#
loop_
_entity_poly.entity_id
_entity_poly.type
_entity_poly.pdbx_seq_one_letter_code
_entity_poly.pdbx_strand_id
1 'polypeptide(L)'
;LPIFLDLDSQYNQVFNLWGDIDVLKKASTLSKIDTRQLLYFIEPYSLEIDKINEIHIPTVLNTPSIIGRLRVFKTDVLKIDTKEGLNNNNLKDFKENLLKITDSYNALIRRMNAVAKESVEINN
;
A
#
# COMPACT_ATOMS: atom_id res chain seq x y z
N LEU A 1 -13.85 -7.75 6.01
CA LEU A 1 -12.48 -7.21 5.89
C LEU A 1 -12.53 -5.95 5.04
N PRO A 2 -11.65 -4.97 5.27
CA PRO A 2 -11.67 -3.70 4.54
C PRO A 2 -11.35 -3.90 3.05
N ILE A 3 -11.89 -3.00 2.22
CA ILE A 3 -11.80 -3.07 0.75
C ILE A 3 -10.59 -2.26 0.28
N PHE A 4 -9.71 -2.91 -0.47
CA PHE A 4 -8.54 -2.29 -1.09
C PHE A 4 -8.86 -1.85 -2.52
N LEU A 5 -8.40 -0.66 -2.90
CA LEU A 5 -8.54 -0.15 -4.26
C LEU A 5 -7.46 -0.69 -5.19
N ASP A 6 -7.80 -0.84 -6.45
CA ASP A 6 -6.86 -1.24 -7.48
C ASP A 6 -6.29 -0.02 -8.23
N LEU A 7 -5.07 -0.18 -8.74
CA LEU A 7 -4.53 0.74 -9.73
C LEU A 7 -5.36 0.61 -11.01
N ASP A 8 -5.71 1.75 -11.60
CA ASP A 8 -6.52 1.76 -12.81
C ASP A 8 -5.72 1.21 -14.00
N SER A 9 -6.13 0.03 -14.48
CA SER A 9 -5.44 -0.68 -15.56
C SER A 9 -5.26 0.15 -16.84
N GLN A 10 -6.08 1.20 -17.06
CA GLN A 10 -5.95 2.11 -18.20
C GLN A 10 -4.64 2.91 -18.19
N TYR A 11 -4.00 3.04 -17.02
CA TYR A 11 -2.77 3.82 -16.84
C TYR A 11 -1.57 2.94 -16.49
N ASN A 12 -1.61 1.65 -16.83
CA ASN A 12 -0.50 0.71 -16.58
C ASN A 12 0.83 1.17 -17.19
N GLN A 13 0.84 1.92 -18.30
CA GLN A 13 2.07 2.50 -18.84
C GLN A 13 2.79 3.44 -17.87
N VAL A 14 2.07 4.05 -16.92
CA VAL A 14 2.66 4.89 -15.86
C VAL A 14 3.13 4.01 -14.68
N PHE A 15 2.28 3.09 -14.23
CA PHE A 15 2.55 2.30 -13.02
C PHE A 15 3.68 1.29 -13.21
N ASN A 16 3.78 0.67 -14.39
CA ASN A 16 4.78 -0.36 -14.67
C ASN A 16 6.21 0.21 -14.77
N LEU A 17 6.37 1.54 -14.80
CA LEU A 17 7.68 2.18 -14.70
C LEU A 17 8.26 2.10 -13.28
N TRP A 18 7.41 1.87 -12.27
CA TRP A 18 7.86 1.75 -10.89
C TRP A 18 8.22 0.30 -10.58
N GLY A 19 9.51 0.00 -10.40
CA GLY A 19 9.98 -1.36 -10.11
C GLY A 19 9.39 -2.00 -8.84
N ASP A 20 8.95 -1.18 -7.87
CA ASP A 20 8.36 -1.66 -6.61
C ASP A 20 6.82 -1.72 -6.65
N ILE A 21 6.18 -1.49 -7.82
CA ILE A 21 4.72 -1.40 -7.91
C ILE A 21 4.01 -2.67 -7.44
N ASP A 22 4.61 -3.83 -7.66
CA ASP A 22 4.03 -5.11 -7.26
C ASP A 22 4.11 -5.31 -5.74
N VAL A 23 5.11 -4.73 -5.07
CA VAL A 23 5.14 -4.67 -3.60
C VAL A 23 3.93 -3.88 -3.11
N LEU A 24 3.58 -2.74 -3.71
CA LEU A 24 2.38 -2.00 -3.31
C LEU A 24 1.10 -2.80 -3.55
N LYS A 25 0.95 -3.43 -4.73
CA LYS A 25 -0.26 -4.21 -5.07
C LYS A 25 -0.48 -5.39 -4.13
N LYS A 26 0.59 -5.97 -3.56
CA LYS A 26 0.49 -7.04 -2.56
C LYS A 26 -0.34 -6.63 -1.34
N ALA A 27 -0.43 -5.34 -0.98
CA ALA A 27 -1.30 -4.89 0.11
C ALA A 27 -2.74 -5.42 0.00
N SER A 28 -3.26 -5.50 -1.22
CA SER A 28 -4.64 -5.95 -1.48
C SER A 28 -4.90 -7.40 -1.05
N THR A 29 -3.86 -8.24 -0.92
CA THR A 29 -4.00 -9.63 -0.46
C THR A 29 -4.36 -9.72 1.02
N LEU A 30 -4.15 -8.65 1.81
CA LEU A 30 -4.59 -8.56 3.21
C LEU A 30 -6.11 -8.78 3.33
N SER A 31 -6.89 -8.44 2.31
CA SER A 31 -8.34 -8.66 2.31
C SER A 31 -8.77 -10.11 2.07
N LYS A 32 -7.84 -10.97 1.61
CA LYS A 32 -8.11 -12.34 1.14
C LYS A 32 -7.57 -13.43 2.08
N ILE A 33 -6.77 -13.06 3.08
CA ILE A 33 -6.10 -13.98 3.99
C ILE A 33 -6.94 -14.19 5.26
N ASP A 34 -6.99 -15.43 5.77
CA ASP A 34 -7.62 -15.73 7.06
C ASP A 34 -6.97 -14.90 8.18
N THR A 35 -7.76 -14.37 9.10
CA THR A 35 -7.24 -13.45 10.14
C THR A 35 -6.12 -14.08 10.98
N ARG A 36 -6.16 -15.40 11.19
CA ARG A 36 -5.15 -16.16 11.92
C ARG A 36 -3.85 -16.33 11.14
N GLN A 37 -3.88 -16.13 9.82
CA GLN A 37 -2.73 -16.23 8.94
C GLN A 37 -2.14 -14.86 8.55
N LEU A 38 -2.83 -13.76 8.87
CA LEU A 38 -2.40 -12.43 8.49
C LEU A 38 -1.04 -12.04 9.07
N LEU A 39 -0.67 -12.52 10.26
CA LEU A 39 0.65 -12.27 10.83
C LEU A 39 1.78 -12.81 9.94
N TYR A 40 1.63 -14.03 9.43
CA TYR A 40 2.62 -14.66 8.54
C TYR A 40 2.77 -13.93 7.20
N PHE A 41 1.77 -13.14 6.83
CA PHE A 41 1.85 -12.28 5.65
C PHE A 41 2.45 -10.91 5.98
N ILE A 42 2.00 -10.27 7.06
CA ILE A 42 2.39 -8.89 7.40
C ILE A 42 3.87 -8.80 7.72
N GLU A 43 4.44 -9.78 8.41
CA GLU A 43 5.86 -9.75 8.78
C GLU A 43 6.79 -9.69 7.54
N PRO A 44 6.75 -10.65 6.59
CA PRO A 44 7.57 -10.55 5.37
C PRO A 44 7.17 -9.34 4.51
N TYR A 45 5.88 -9.00 4.45
CA TYR A 45 5.42 -7.84 3.70
C TYR A 45 5.97 -6.52 4.23
N SER A 46 6.10 -6.38 5.56
CA SER A 46 6.68 -5.20 6.20
C SER A 46 8.13 -4.97 5.75
N LEU A 47 8.90 -6.04 5.59
CA LEU A 47 10.29 -6.00 5.13
C LEU A 47 10.39 -5.61 3.65
N GLU A 48 9.46 -6.05 2.81
CA GLU A 48 9.40 -5.61 1.42
C GLU A 48 9.01 -4.13 1.31
N ILE A 49 8.03 -3.70 2.11
CA ILE A 49 7.54 -2.31 2.12
C ILE A 49 8.61 -1.35 2.62
N ASP A 50 9.37 -1.72 3.63
CA ASP A 50 10.46 -0.88 4.16
C ASP A 50 11.50 -0.57 3.08
N LYS A 51 11.78 -1.54 2.21
CA LYS A 51 12.77 -1.44 1.12
C LYS A 51 12.35 -0.55 -0.04
N ILE A 52 11.06 -0.19 -0.16
CA ILE A 52 10.61 0.74 -1.22
C ILE A 52 11.36 2.05 -1.07
N ASN A 53 12.16 2.39 -2.08
CA ASN A 53 12.95 3.61 -2.11
C ASN A 53 12.25 4.67 -2.96
N GLU A 54 12.03 5.84 -2.36
CA GLU A 54 11.36 6.97 -3.01
C GLU A 54 12.12 7.47 -4.25
N ILE A 55 13.44 7.23 -4.33
CA ILE A 55 14.28 7.60 -5.48
C ILE A 55 13.85 6.86 -6.75
N HIS A 56 13.26 5.67 -6.63
CA HIS A 56 12.82 4.86 -7.77
C HIS A 56 11.38 5.15 -8.21
N ILE A 57 10.70 6.13 -7.60
CA ILE A 57 9.36 6.53 -8.03
C ILE A 57 9.47 7.20 -9.42
N PRO A 58 8.71 6.73 -10.43
CA PRO A 58 8.73 7.32 -11.77
C PRO A 58 8.40 8.80 -11.75
N THR A 59 8.99 9.59 -12.65
CA THR A 59 8.85 11.05 -12.70
C THR A 59 7.40 11.52 -12.62
N VAL A 60 6.47 10.86 -13.34
CA VAL A 60 5.03 11.17 -13.31
C VAL A 60 4.46 11.06 -11.90
N LEU A 61 4.85 10.03 -11.15
CA LEU A 61 4.34 9.75 -9.81
C LEU A 61 5.19 10.43 -8.71
N ASN A 62 6.37 10.94 -9.05
CA ASN A 62 7.31 11.56 -8.13
C ASN A 62 6.84 12.98 -7.75
N THR A 63 5.71 13.04 -7.05
CA THR A 63 5.11 14.27 -6.55
C THR A 63 5.11 14.25 -5.02
N PRO A 64 5.24 15.42 -4.35
CA PRO A 64 5.14 15.49 -2.89
C PRO A 64 3.86 14.85 -2.33
N SER A 65 2.75 14.97 -3.09
CA SER A 65 1.44 14.43 -2.71
C SER A 65 1.40 12.90 -2.66
N ILE A 66 2.14 12.22 -3.54
CA ILE A 66 2.26 10.75 -3.60
C ILE A 66 3.30 10.28 -2.59
N ILE A 67 4.47 10.92 -2.54
CA ILE A 67 5.54 10.59 -1.58
C ILE A 67 5.02 10.66 -0.14
N GLY A 68 4.30 11.73 0.22
CA GLY A 68 3.72 11.86 1.55
C GLY A 68 2.75 10.72 1.90
N ARG A 69 1.91 10.31 0.95
CA ARG A 69 0.96 9.20 1.13
C ARG A 69 1.67 7.85 1.22
N LEU A 70 2.71 7.64 0.41
CA LEU A 70 3.56 6.44 0.50
C LEU A 70 4.19 6.33 1.89
N ARG A 71 4.76 7.42 2.42
CA ARG A 71 5.35 7.43 3.77
C ARG A 71 4.33 7.08 4.86
N VAL A 72 3.12 7.62 4.78
CA VAL A 72 2.05 7.28 5.73
C VAL A 72 1.70 5.80 5.63
N PHE A 73 1.49 5.29 4.41
CA PHE A 73 1.19 3.89 4.18
C PHE A 73 2.30 2.96 4.70
N LYS A 74 3.57 3.24 4.37
CA LYS A 74 4.74 2.51 4.90
C LYS A 74 4.71 2.50 6.43
N THR A 75 4.47 3.66 7.03
CA THR A 75 4.44 3.81 8.49
C THR A 75 3.34 2.96 9.12
N ASP A 76 2.13 2.95 8.55
CA ASP A 76 1.02 2.15 9.08
C ASP A 76 1.30 0.65 8.99
N VAL A 77 1.94 0.19 7.91
CA VAL A 77 2.36 -1.21 7.75
C VAL A 77 3.43 -1.57 8.80
N LEU A 78 4.45 -0.73 8.97
CA LEU A 78 5.59 -0.98 9.88
C LEU A 78 5.20 -0.86 11.37
N LYS A 79 4.10 -0.17 11.68
CA LYS A 79 3.58 -0.02 13.04
C LYS A 79 2.78 -1.21 13.53
N ILE A 80 2.42 -2.16 12.66
CA ILE A 80 1.81 -3.40 13.16
C ILE A 80 2.86 -4.14 13.97
N ASP A 81 2.62 -4.19 15.29
CA ASP A 81 3.38 -5.04 16.18
C ASP A 81 2.97 -6.49 15.95
N THR A 82 3.85 -7.26 15.29
CA THR A 82 3.69 -8.70 15.09
C THR A 82 4.46 -9.52 16.14
N LYS A 83 5.15 -8.88 17.09
CA LYS A 83 6.07 -9.57 18.02
C LYS A 83 5.34 -10.46 19.03
N GLU A 84 4.13 -10.08 19.40
CA GLU A 84 3.23 -10.91 20.18
C GLU A 84 2.24 -11.61 19.24
N GLY A 85 2.19 -12.95 19.30
CA GLY A 85 1.21 -13.71 18.51
C GLY A 85 -0.22 -13.20 18.74
N LEU A 86 -1.05 -13.26 17.69
CA LEU A 86 -2.44 -12.83 17.75
C LEU A 86 -3.22 -13.64 18.80
N ASN A 87 -3.81 -12.95 19.74
CA ASN A 87 -4.65 -13.50 20.80
C ASN A 87 -5.86 -12.58 21.02
N ASN A 88 -6.79 -13.00 21.89
CA ASN A 88 -8.02 -12.24 22.10
C ASN A 88 -7.80 -10.83 22.68
N ASN A 89 -6.67 -10.59 23.35
CA ASN A 89 -6.36 -9.30 23.98
C ASN A 89 -5.84 -8.29 22.95
N ASN A 90 -5.11 -8.71 21.92
CA ASN A 90 -4.53 -7.83 20.89
C ASN A 90 -5.29 -7.85 19.55
N LEU A 91 -6.30 -8.72 19.39
CA LEU A 91 -7.10 -8.84 18.16
C LEU A 91 -7.82 -7.55 17.77
N LYS A 92 -8.27 -6.76 18.76
CA LYS A 92 -8.95 -5.49 18.50
C LYS A 92 -7.99 -4.49 17.88
N ASP A 93 -6.84 -4.27 18.51
CA ASP A 93 -5.82 -3.33 18.04
C ASP A 93 -5.27 -3.74 16.67
N PHE A 94 -5.12 -5.04 16.45
CA PHE A 94 -4.75 -5.58 15.15
C PHE A 94 -5.76 -5.22 14.05
N LYS A 95 -7.07 -5.38 14.31
CA LYS A 95 -8.12 -4.99 13.36
C LYS A 95 -8.12 -3.48 13.09
N GLU A 96 -7.88 -2.67 14.11
CA GLU A 96 -7.76 -1.22 13.96
C GLU A 96 -6.55 -0.83 13.11
N ASN A 97 -5.42 -1.51 13.27
CA ASN A 97 -4.25 -1.28 12.43
C ASN A 97 -4.48 -1.71 10.98
N LEU A 98 -5.17 -2.83 10.73
CA LEU A 98 -5.57 -3.22 9.38
C LEU A 98 -6.43 -2.15 8.69
N LEU A 99 -7.35 -1.52 9.43
CA LEU A 99 -8.17 -0.41 8.90
C LEU A 99 -7.29 0.77 8.50
N LYS A 100 -6.34 1.18 9.35
CA LYS A 100 -5.39 2.27 9.04
C LYS A 100 -4.58 1.97 7.77
N ILE A 101 -4.06 0.75 7.65
CA ILE A 101 -3.33 0.29 6.46
C ILE A 101 -4.21 0.39 5.21
N THR A 102 -5.46 -0.06 5.28
CA THR A 102 -6.36 0.03 4.12
C THR A 102 -6.67 1.47 3.77
N ASP A 103 -6.90 2.34 4.75
CA ASP A 103 -7.22 3.75 4.51
C ASP A 103 -6.04 4.49 3.88
N SER A 104 -4.82 4.31 4.40
CA SER A 104 -3.63 4.96 3.84
C SER A 104 -3.24 4.39 2.48
N TYR A 105 -3.39 3.08 2.27
CA TYR A 105 -3.24 2.46 0.94
C TYR A 105 -4.24 3.05 -0.06
N ASN A 106 -5.53 3.07 0.28
CA ASN A 106 -6.56 3.58 -0.62
C ASN A 106 -6.34 5.07 -0.95
N ALA A 107 -5.89 5.87 0.03
CA ALA A 107 -5.52 7.25 -0.20
C ALA A 107 -4.34 7.40 -1.19
N LEU A 108 -3.33 6.52 -1.10
CA LEU A 108 -2.22 6.44 -2.03
C LEU A 108 -2.70 6.08 -3.44
N ILE A 109 -3.44 4.97 -3.59
CA ILE A 109 -3.94 4.48 -4.88
C ILE A 109 -4.83 5.51 -5.59
N ARG A 110 -5.76 6.16 -4.86
CA ARG A 110 -6.58 7.24 -5.43
C ARG A 110 -5.72 8.35 -6.02
N ARG A 111 -4.67 8.76 -5.30
CA ARG A 111 -3.80 9.84 -5.78
C ARG A 111 -2.94 9.39 -6.97
N MET A 112 -2.42 8.17 -6.95
CA MET A 112 -1.68 7.59 -8.07
C MET A 112 -2.55 7.51 -9.33
N ASN A 113 -3.78 7.01 -9.22
CA ASN A 113 -4.73 6.94 -10.35
C ASN A 113 -5.06 8.34 -10.90
N ALA A 114 -5.30 9.33 -10.04
CA ALA A 114 -5.56 10.70 -10.47
C ALA A 114 -4.36 11.31 -11.23
N VAL A 115 -3.15 11.20 -10.68
CA VAL A 115 -1.93 11.73 -11.31
C VAL A 115 -1.62 11.00 -12.62
N ALA A 116 -1.80 9.68 -12.68
CA ALA A 116 -1.59 8.92 -13.89
C ALA A 116 -2.58 9.31 -14.99
N LYS A 117 -3.87 9.47 -14.64
CA LYS A 117 -4.90 9.99 -15.55
C LYS A 117 -4.53 11.36 -16.10
N GLU A 118 -4.23 12.32 -15.23
CA GLU A 118 -3.82 13.68 -15.60
C GLU A 118 -2.63 13.65 -16.58
N SER A 119 -1.64 12.78 -16.34
CA SER A 119 -0.47 12.66 -17.20
C SER A 119 -0.78 12.09 -18.59
N VAL A 120 -1.75 11.18 -18.71
CA VAL A 120 -2.11 10.56 -20.00
C VAL A 120 -3.03 11.49 -20.79
N GLU A 121 -3.93 12.21 -20.13
CA GLU A 121 -4.82 13.18 -20.78
C GLU A 121 -4.10 14.43 -21.29
N ILE A 122 -3.01 14.86 -20.66
CA ILE A 122 -2.19 15.99 -21.12
C ILE A 122 -1.34 15.63 -22.36
N ASN A 123 -0.98 14.35 -22.51
CA ASN A 123 -0.09 13.87 -23.58
C ASN A 123 -0.82 13.33 -24.82
N ASN A 124 -2.16 13.36 -24.82
CA ASN A 124 -3.03 12.98 -25.94
C ASN A 124 -3.77 14.20 -26.48
#